data_AF-A0A0D0CVE5-F1
#
_entry.id   AF-A0A0D0CVE5-F1
#
_cell.length_a   1.000
_cell.length_b   1.000
_cell.length_c   1.000
_cell.angle_alpha   90.00
_cell.angle_beta   90.00
_cell.angle_gamma   90.00
#
_symmetry.space_group_name_H-M   'P 1'
#
loop_
_entity.id
_entity.type
_entity.pdbx_description
1 polymer ?
#
loop_
_entity_poly.entity_id
_entity_poly.type
_entity_poly.pdbx_seq_one_letter_code
_entity_poly.pdbx_strand_id
1 'polypeptide(L)' 'RTLKRSGFTRKKLTRPAIKRNEARRAAYTLHMGQSYEPHQLVFVDESHLNRLTTRRPSGWARMERCARRRELFIRGQR' A
#
# COMPACT_ATOMS: atom_id res chain seq x y z
N ARG A 1 13.80 -10.81 22.54
CA ARG A 1 12.85 -11.63 23.34
C ARG A 1 11.68 -10.80 23.90
N THR A 2 11.90 -9.56 24.33
CA THR A 2 10.88 -8.66 24.91
C THR A 2 9.66 -8.43 24.02
N LEU A 3 9.84 -8.09 22.74
CA LEU A 3 8.71 -7.83 21.81
C LEU A 3 7.77 -9.04 21.63
N LYS A 4 8.32 -10.25 21.54
CA LYS A 4 7.49 -11.47 21.46
C LYS A 4 6.73 -11.70 22.77
N ARG A 5 7.37 -11.48 23.93
CA ARG A 5 6.73 -11.60 25.25
C ARG A 5 5.64 -10.55 25.48
N SER A 6 5.75 -9.38 24.87
CA SER A 6 4.72 -8.32 24.92
C SER A 6 3.63 -8.45 23.84
N GLY A 7 3.54 -9.60 23.15
CA GLY A 7 2.47 -9.88 22.18
C GLY A 7 2.67 -9.22 20.81
N PHE A 8 3.88 -8.75 20.49
CA PHE A 8 4.22 -8.25 19.16
C PHE A 8 4.73 -9.37 18.27
N THR A 9 4.27 -9.35 17.02
CA THR A 9 4.67 -10.28 15.96
C THR A 9 5.27 -9.49 14.80
N ARG A 10 6.16 -10.13 14.05
CA ARG A 10 6.78 -9.53 12.87
C ARG A 10 5.86 -9.75 11.68
N LYS A 11 5.37 -8.67 11.08
CA LYS A 11 4.40 -8.69 9.98
C LYS A 11 4.92 -7.94 8.76
N LYS A 12 4.42 -8.29 7.57
CA LYS A 12 4.69 -7.55 6.33
C LYS A 12 4.11 -6.14 6.45
N LEU A 13 4.92 -5.13 6.12
CA LEU A 13 4.51 -3.73 6.24
C LEU A 13 3.51 -3.39 5.13
N THR A 14 2.33 -2.94 5.52
CA THR A 14 1.37 -2.32 4.59
C THR A 14 1.66 -0.83 4.51
N ARG A 15 1.74 -0.30 3.28
CA ARG A 15 2.03 1.11 3.00
C ARG A 15 0.89 1.80 2.29
N PRO A 16 -0.20 2.14 3.00
CA PRO A 16 -1.25 2.94 2.39
C PRO A 16 -0.74 4.36 2.11
N ALA A 17 -1.07 4.88 0.93
CA ALA A 17 -0.85 6.28 0.60
C ALA A 17 -1.61 7.19 1.56
N ILE A 18 -0.97 8.27 2.03
CA ILE A 18 -1.62 9.23 2.94
C ILE A 18 -2.86 9.86 2.29
N LYS A 19 -2.81 10.14 0.98
CA LYS A 19 -3.91 10.73 0.20
C LYS A 19 -5.01 9.71 -0.17
N ARG A 20 -4.96 8.47 0.35
CA ARG A 20 -5.95 7.43 0.04
C ARG A 20 -7.31 7.82 0.60
N ASN A 21 -8.31 7.92 -0.28
CA ASN A 21 -9.71 8.11 0.07
C ASN A 21 -10.53 6.90 -0.41
N GLU A 22 -11.15 6.18 0.53
CA GLU A 22 -11.85 4.93 0.24
C GLU A 22 -13.19 5.14 -0.46
N ALA A 23 -13.91 6.23 -0.16
CA ALA A 23 -15.16 6.58 -0.83
C ALA A 23 -14.92 6.88 -2.31
N ARG A 24 -13.90 7.69 -2.62
CA ARG A 24 -13.51 7.96 -4.01
C ARG A 24 -13.08 6.71 -4.76
N ARG A 25 -12.36 5.81 -4.09
CA ARG A 25 -11.95 4.53 -4.67
C ARG A 25 -13.15 3.64 -4.98
N ALA A 26 -14.12 3.53 -4.05
CA ALA A 26 -15.32 2.75 -4.26
C ALA A 26 -16.17 3.29 -5.41
N ALA A 27 -16.39 4.60 -5.47
CA ALA A 27 -17.12 5.25 -6.55
C ALA A 27 -16.44 5.02 -7.92
N TYR A 28 -15.11 5.15 -7.98
CA TYR A 28 -14.35 4.88 -9.21
C TYR A 28 -14.45 3.41 -9.64
N THR A 29 -14.31 2.47 -8.70
CA THR A 29 -14.41 1.03 -9.01
C THR A 29 -15.80 0.67 -9.54
N LEU A 30 -16.87 1.21 -8.94
CA LEU A 30 -18.24 1.00 -9.42
C LEU A 30 -18.41 1.53 -10.84
N HIS A 31 -18.02 2.79 -11.08
CA HIS A 31 -18.11 3.42 -12.39
C HIS A 31 -17.34 2.62 -13.46
N MET A 32 -16.08 2.26 -13.17
CA MET A 32 -15.27 1.50 -14.13
C MET A 32 -15.85 0.12 -14.43
N GLY A 33 -16.37 -0.58 -13.42
CA GLY A 33 -16.94 -1.92 -13.58
C GLY A 33 -18.30 -1.94 -14.28
N GLN A 34 -19.02 -0.81 -14.33
CA GLN A 34 -20.29 -0.69 -15.05
C GLN A 34 -20.11 -0.17 -16.48
N SER A 35 -19.10 0.68 -16.70
CA SER A 35 -18.96 1.43 -17.96
C SER A 35 -18.02 0.79 -18.98
N TYR A 36 -17.17 -0.17 -18.59
CA TYR A 36 -16.14 -0.71 -19.46
C TYR A 36 -15.92 -2.21 -19.27
N GLU A 37 -15.74 -2.90 -20.38
CA GLU A 37 -15.28 -4.29 -20.38
C GLU A 37 -13.74 -4.37 -20.32
N PRO A 38 -13.17 -5.41 -19.69
CA PRO A 38 -11.71 -5.52 -19.50
C PRO A 38 -10.89 -5.40 -20.79
N HIS A 39 -11.40 -5.88 -21.92
CA HIS A 39 -10.70 -5.84 -23.22
C HIS A 39 -10.67 -4.44 -23.86
N GLN A 40 -11.43 -3.48 -23.33
CA GLN A 40 -11.43 -2.08 -23.79
C GLN A 40 -10.39 -1.23 -23.05
N LEU A 41 -9.76 -1.76 -22.01
CA LEU A 41 -8.91 -1.00 -21.10
C LEU A 41 -7.43 -1.28 -21.40
N VAL A 42 -6.66 -0.21 -21.62
CA VAL A 42 -5.21 -0.23 -21.71
C VAL A 42 -4.63 0.63 -20.60
N PHE A 43 -3.77 0.06 -19.77
CA PHE A 43 -3.15 0.74 -18.63
C PHE A 43 -1.67 1.00 -18.89
N VAL A 44 -1.24 2.24 -18.61
CA VAL A 44 0.16 2.66 -18.68
C VAL A 44 0.53 3.31 -17.35
N ASP A 45 1.65 2.89 -16.77
CA ASP A 45 2.19 3.47 -15.53
C ASP A 45 3.72 3.59 -15.60
N GLU A 46 4.25 4.62 -14.95
CA GLU A 46 5.68 4.88 -14.86
C GLU A 46 6.25 4.28 -13.58
N SER A 47 7.09 3.25 -13.72
CA SER A 47 7.78 2.63 -12.59
C SER A 47 9.20 3.16 -12.43
N HIS A 48 9.50 3.74 -11.27
CA HIS A 48 10.87 4.12 -10.89
C HIS A 48 11.66 2.94 -10.32
N LEU A 49 12.80 2.60 -10.93
CA LEU A 49 13.73 1.56 -10.47
C LEU A 49 14.90 2.18 -9.71
N ASN A 50 15.08 1.83 -8.43
CA ASN A 50 16.27 2.21 -7.65
C ASN A 50 16.82 1.01 -6.88
N ARG A 51 18.05 0.60 -7.22
CA ARG A 51 18.77 -0.54 -6.60
C ARG A 51 19.20 -0.28 -5.16
N LEU A 52 19.20 0.98 -4.70
CA LEU A 52 19.63 1.39 -3.36
C LEU A 52 18.45 1.59 -2.38
N THR A 53 17.24 1.14 -2.74
CA THR A 53 16.07 1.41 -1.90
C THR A 53 16.10 0.58 -0.61
N THR A 54 16.65 1.12 0.48
CA THR A 54 16.74 0.48 1.81
C THR A 54 15.42 0.51 2.58
N ARG A 55 14.33 0.07 1.96
CA ARG A 55 13.00 0.04 2.58
C ARG A 55 12.82 -1.25 3.37
N ARG A 56 12.53 -1.15 4.67
CA ARG A 56 12.25 -2.31 5.52
C ARG A 56 10.97 -3.05 5.06
N PRO A 57 11.02 -4.35 4.71
CA PRO A 57 9.86 -5.10 4.22
C PRO A 57 8.88 -5.52 5.33
N SER A 58 9.35 -5.55 6.58
CA SER A 58 8.59 -6.02 7.74
C SER A 58 8.73 -5.09 8.93
N GLY A 59 7.68 -5.01 9.75
CA GLY A 59 7.65 -4.26 11.00
C GLY A 59 7.06 -5.10 12.14
N TRP A 60 7.19 -4.63 13.37
CA TRP A 60 6.56 -5.25 14.53
C TRP A 60 5.21 -4.59 14.82
N ALA A 61 4.18 -5.42 15.04
CA ALA A 61 2.87 -4.95 15.45
C ALA A 61 2.25 -5.96 16.42
N ARG A 62 1.32 -5.52 17.26
CA ARG A 62 0.55 -6.42 18.15
C ARG A 62 -0.17 -7.49 17.32
N MET A 63 -0.39 -8.66 17.91
CA MET A 63 -0.96 -9.83 17.24
C MET A 63 -2.26 -9.55 16.45
N GLU A 64 -3.09 -8.62 16.90
CA GLU A 64 -4.36 -8.26 16.24
C GLU A 64 -4.26 -7.08 15.26
N ARG A 65 -3.09 -6.40 15.18
CA ARG A 65 -2.92 -5.20 14.36
C ARG A 65 -1.99 -5.43 13.18
N CYS A 66 -2.32 -4.87 12.02
CA CYS A 66 -1.42 -4.86 10.87
C CYS A 66 -0.27 -3.88 11.12
N ALA A 67 0.95 -4.27 10.71
CA ALA A 67 2.07 -3.33 10.66
C ALA A 67 1.83 -2.34 9.51
N ARG A 68 1.46 -1.10 9.83
CA ARG A 68 1.15 -0.06 8.85
C ARG A 68 2.16 1.07 8.95
N ARG A 69 2.66 1.52 7.80
CA ARG A 69 3.46 2.75 7.66
C ARG A 69 2.84 3.58 6.55
N ARG A 70 2.21 4.70 6.89
CA ARG A 70 1.68 5.62 5.88
C ARG A 70 2.85 6.30 5.17
N GLU A 71 2.79 6.37 3.84
CA GLU A 71 3.83 7.02 3.03
C GLU A 71 3.21 8.10 2.14
N LEU A 72 3.96 9.18 1.92
CA LEU A 72 3.68 10.16 0.88
C LEU A 72 4.25 9.63 -0.42
N PHE A 73 3.40 9.53 -1.43
CA PHE A 73 3.81 9.17 -2.79
C PHE A 73 3.74 10.46 -3.61
N ILE A 74 4.91 11.07 -3.85
CA ILE A 74 5.05 12.24 -4.72
C ILE A 74 5.65 11.75 -6.02
N ARG A 75 5.04 12.09 -7.16
CA ARG A 75 5.55 11.69 -8.48
C ARG A 75 6.95 12.30 -8.67
N GLY A 76 7.92 11.48 -9.07
CA GLY A 76 9.31 11.90 -9.26
C GLY A 76 10.15 12.09 -7.99
N GLN A 77 9.60 11.83 -6.79
CA GLN A 77 10.33 11.96 -5.52
C GLN A 77 10.17 10.71 -4.65
N ARG A 78 11.26 10.31 -3.98
CA ARG A 78 11.29 9.23 -2.98
C ARG A 78 12.10 9.60 -1.76
#